data_AF-A0A9W8PQS8-F1
#
_entry.id   AF-A0A9W8PQS8-F1
#
_cell.length_a   1.000
_cell.length_b   1.000
_cell.length_c   1.000
_cell.angle_alpha   90.00
_cell.angle_beta   90.00
_cell.angle_gamma   90.00
#
_symmetry.space_group_name_H-M   'P 1'
#
loop_
_entity.id
_entity.type
_entity.pdbx_description
1 polymer ?
#
loop_
_entity_poly.entity_id
_entity_poly.type
_entity_poly.pdbx_seq_one_letter_code
_entity_poly.pdbx_strand_id
1 'polypeptide(L)'
;MRDDDRLDPSIIRLGILLLLFDVYLTWARLEKQTVPDALPGASNLGKLAQQPIVLQYLFFLIFCALSTAAFHVSIRFLTSSAFSPLNLLGILPQYTRPNSVSTALLVSSSTKLFPILMVIWDYDVPASARSLGWAVVANNVEALRILLDCGYVTACFLAIAGAASRWVVGRSVLLAAGLADVDSIGESGVAADGKALWALLMYAREWAGRLAVG
;
A
#
# COMPACT_ATOMS: atom_id res chain seq x y z
N MET A 1 15.34 -17.00 21.05
CA MET A 1 15.14 -15.87 20.11
C MET A 1 16.49 -15.56 19.51
N ARG A 2 16.61 -15.44 18.19
CA ARG A 2 17.90 -15.21 17.51
C ARG A 2 18.34 -13.75 17.79
N ASP A 3 19.55 -13.57 18.32
CA ASP A 3 20.10 -12.26 18.70
C ASP A 3 20.55 -11.39 17.51
N ASP A 4 20.52 -11.95 16.30
CA ASP A 4 20.88 -11.24 15.08
C ASP A 4 19.64 -10.64 14.39
N ASP A 5 19.62 -9.31 14.19
CA ASP A 5 18.62 -8.61 13.35
C ASP A 5 18.89 -8.89 11.86
N ARG A 6 18.89 -10.17 11.46
CA ARG A 6 19.07 -10.61 10.07
C ARG A 6 17.73 -11.04 9.49
N LEU A 7 17.52 -10.73 8.21
CA LEU A 7 16.38 -11.25 7.47
C LEU A 7 16.59 -12.73 7.16
N ASP A 8 15.70 -13.59 7.67
CA ASP A 8 15.74 -15.01 7.36
C ASP A 8 15.50 -15.26 5.85
N PRO A 9 16.17 -16.23 5.22
CA PRO A 9 15.98 -16.54 3.79
C PRO A 9 14.53 -16.85 3.41
N SER A 10 13.75 -17.44 4.32
CA SER A 10 12.32 -17.70 4.13
C SER A 10 11.50 -16.41 3.99
N ILE A 11 11.85 -15.38 4.75
CA ILE A 11 11.20 -14.06 4.70
C ILE A 11 11.58 -13.32 3.42
N ILE A 12 12.82 -13.47 2.95
CA ILE A 12 13.24 -12.95 1.64
C ILE A 12 12.42 -13.59 0.53
N ARG A 13 12.27 -14.92 0.56
CA ARG A 13 11.43 -15.66 -0.41
C ARG A 13 9.97 -15.22 -0.36
N LEU A 14 9.41 -15.01 0.84
CA LEU A 14 8.07 -14.47 1.02
C LEU A 14 7.96 -13.05 0.44
N GLY A 15 8.95 -12.20 0.68
CA GLY A 15 8.99 -10.84 0.13
C GLY A 15 9.03 -10.82 -1.39
N ILE A 16 9.83 -11.69 -2.00
CA ILE A 16 9.86 -11.87 -3.47
C ILE A 16 8.48 -12.32 -3.97
N LEU A 17 7.87 -13.32 -3.33
CA LEU A 17 6.54 -13.81 -3.71
C LEU A 17 5.48 -12.69 -3.66
N LEU A 18 5.46 -11.92 -2.57
CA LEU A 18 4.54 -10.78 -2.41
C LEU A 18 4.78 -9.67 -3.44
N LEU A 19 6.04 -9.41 -3.78
CA LEU A 19 6.41 -8.44 -4.81
C LEU A 19 5.92 -8.88 -6.19
N LEU A 20 6.16 -10.14 -6.57
CA LEU A 20 5.68 -10.70 -7.83
C LEU A 20 4.15 -10.71 -7.89
N PHE A 21 3.48 -10.94 -6.75
CA PHE A 21 2.03 -10.87 -6.67
C PHE A 21 1.51 -9.44 -6.85
N ASP A 22 2.15 -8.45 -6.23
CA ASP A 22 1.85 -7.03 -6.45
C ASP A 22 2.02 -6.65 -7.94
N VAL A 23 3.06 -7.16 -8.62
CA VAL A 23 3.27 -6.98 -10.07
C VAL A 23 2.12 -7.58 -10.87
N TYR A 24 1.75 -8.83 -10.59
CA TYR A 24 0.64 -9.51 -11.27
C TYR A 24 -0.68 -8.74 -11.11
N LEU A 25 -1.04 -8.36 -9.88
CA LEU A 25 -2.27 -7.63 -9.64
C LEU A 25 -2.28 -6.24 -10.29
N THR A 26 -1.14 -5.57 -10.34
CA THR A 26 -1.03 -4.24 -10.96
C THR A 26 -1.17 -4.34 -12.47
N TRP A 27 -0.52 -5.33 -13.09
CA TRP A 27 -0.70 -5.62 -14.51
C TRP A 27 -2.15 -6.02 -14.83
N ALA A 28 -2.75 -6.92 -14.04
CA ALA A 28 -4.12 -7.40 -14.27
C ALA A 28 -5.17 -6.28 -14.11
N ARG A 29 -4.94 -5.30 -13.24
CA ARG A 29 -5.78 -4.10 -13.14
C ARG A 29 -5.65 -3.23 -14.39
N LEU A 30 -4.42 -3.07 -14.91
CA LEU A 30 -4.18 -2.30 -16.12
C LEU A 30 -4.93 -2.89 -17.32
N GLU A 31 -4.83 -4.20 -17.50
CA GLU A 31 -5.48 -4.91 -18.62
C GLU A 31 -7.00 -4.76 -18.60
N LYS A 32 -7.60 -4.65 -17.42
CA LYS A 32 -9.05 -4.38 -17.29
C LYS A 32 -9.41 -2.93 -17.61
N GLN A 33 -8.47 -1.99 -17.47
CA GLN A 33 -8.67 -0.56 -17.75
C GLN A 33 -8.37 -0.19 -19.22
N THR A 34 -7.73 -1.08 -20.00
CA THR A 34 -7.42 -0.87 -21.42
C THR A 34 -8.56 -1.28 -22.37
N VAL A 35 -9.62 -1.93 -21.89
CA VAL A 35 -10.80 -2.37 -22.66
C VAL A 35 -11.92 -1.30 -22.56
N PRO A 36 -12.59 -0.88 -23.65
CA PRO A 36 -12.63 0.53 -24.06
C PRO A 36 -13.91 1.31 -23.72
N ASP A 37 -13.73 2.59 -23.39
CA ASP A 37 -14.62 3.69 -23.84
C ASP A 37 -13.81 4.93 -24.29
N ALA A 38 -12.47 4.81 -24.37
CA ALA A 38 -11.58 5.89 -24.78
C ALA A 38 -11.15 5.70 -26.23
N LEU A 39 -11.29 6.76 -27.02
CA LEU A 39 -10.88 6.86 -28.42
C LEU A 39 -9.50 6.21 -28.67
N PRO A 40 -9.35 5.45 -29.78
CA PRO A 40 -8.10 4.77 -30.11
C PRO A 40 -6.97 5.81 -30.29
N GLY A 41 -6.04 5.84 -29.34
CA GLY A 41 -4.84 6.68 -29.38
C GLY A 41 -4.69 7.74 -28.28
N ALA A 42 -5.68 7.91 -27.37
CA ALA A 42 -5.66 9.03 -26.42
C ALA A 42 -4.99 8.75 -25.06
N SER A 43 -4.95 7.51 -24.56
CA SER A 43 -4.41 7.24 -23.22
C SER A 43 -2.93 6.82 -23.26
N ASN A 44 -2.09 7.46 -22.44
CA ASN A 44 -0.68 7.06 -22.28
C ASN A 44 -0.52 5.61 -21.79
N LEU A 45 -1.59 5.04 -21.20
CA LEU A 45 -1.75 3.62 -20.88
C LEU A 45 -1.63 2.72 -22.11
N GLY A 46 -2.31 3.08 -23.20
CA GLY A 46 -2.27 2.35 -24.45
C GLY A 46 -0.86 2.31 -25.04
N LYS A 47 -0.09 3.40 -24.89
CA LYS A 47 1.32 3.44 -25.32
C LYS A 47 2.19 2.46 -24.53
N LEU A 48 1.95 2.30 -23.23
CA LEU A 48 2.66 1.30 -22.41
C LEU A 48 2.27 -0.13 -22.82
N ALA A 49 0.98 -0.37 -23.10
CA ALA A 49 0.48 -1.67 -23.57
C ALA A 49 1.02 -2.08 -24.95
N GLN A 50 1.44 -1.11 -25.77
CA GLN A 50 2.08 -1.36 -27.08
C GLN A 50 3.61 -1.59 -26.98
N GLN A 51 4.23 -1.42 -25.81
CA GLN A 51 5.65 -1.73 -25.61
C GLN A 51 5.89 -3.24 -25.61
N PRO A 52 7.11 -3.72 -25.91
CA PRO A 52 7.43 -5.14 -25.77
C PRO A 52 7.19 -5.61 -24.34
N ILE A 53 6.68 -6.84 -24.22
CA ILE A 53 6.24 -7.44 -22.96
C ILE A 53 7.29 -7.38 -21.83
N VAL A 54 8.58 -7.47 -22.19
CA VAL A 54 9.71 -7.35 -21.25
C VAL A 54 9.77 -5.96 -20.62
N LEU A 55 9.59 -4.90 -21.41
CA LEU A 55 9.61 -3.53 -20.89
C LEU A 55 8.38 -3.24 -20.01
N GLN A 56 7.22 -3.80 -20.36
CA GLN A 56 6.03 -3.70 -19.51
C GLN A 56 6.29 -4.32 -18.14
N TYR A 57 6.76 -5.58 -18.08
CA TYR A 57 7.03 -6.24 -16.80
C TYR A 57 8.17 -5.59 -16.02
N LEU A 58 9.23 -5.11 -16.69
CA LEU A 58 10.30 -4.36 -16.03
C LEU A 58 9.76 -3.10 -15.35
N PHE A 59 8.89 -2.36 -16.05
CA PHE A 59 8.23 -1.18 -15.50
C PHE A 59 7.39 -1.53 -14.26
N PHE A 60 6.51 -2.53 -14.34
CA PHE A 60 5.69 -2.93 -13.19
C PHE A 60 6.53 -3.45 -12.03
N LEU A 61 7.61 -4.18 -12.32
CA LEU A 61 8.55 -4.66 -11.32
C LEU A 61 9.19 -3.49 -10.58
N ILE A 62 9.71 -2.50 -11.30
CA ILE A 62 10.31 -1.29 -10.70
C ILE A 62 9.26 -0.51 -9.89
N PHE A 63 8.08 -0.29 -10.47
CA PHE A 63 6.97 0.39 -9.80
C PHE A 63 6.59 -0.28 -8.47
N CYS A 64 6.39 -1.61 -8.49
CA CYS A 64 6.02 -2.36 -7.30
C CYS A 64 7.16 -2.45 -6.29
N ALA A 65 8.41 -2.57 -6.75
CA ALA A 65 9.60 -2.61 -5.90
C ALA A 65 9.82 -1.28 -5.18
N LEU A 66 9.79 -0.15 -5.90
CA LEU A 66 9.96 1.17 -5.30
C LEU A 66 8.82 1.50 -4.34
N SER A 67 7.57 1.19 -4.71
CA SER A 67 6.39 1.38 -3.86
C SER A 67 6.49 0.56 -2.56
N THR A 68 6.94 -0.69 -2.65
CA THR A 68 7.12 -1.57 -1.49
C THR A 68 8.31 -1.11 -0.63
N ALA A 69 9.43 -0.76 -1.26
CA ALA A 69 10.59 -0.20 -0.55
C ALA A 69 10.22 1.08 0.19
N ALA A 70 9.46 1.99 -0.43
CA ALA A 70 8.99 3.24 0.18
C ALA A 70 8.16 2.98 1.44
N PHE A 71 7.24 2.01 1.40
CA PHE A 71 6.46 1.59 2.56
C PHE A 71 7.36 1.09 3.71
N HIS A 72 8.26 0.16 3.43
CA HIS A 72 9.12 -0.42 4.46
C HIS A 72 10.17 0.57 5.00
N VAL A 73 10.82 1.34 4.13
CA VAL A 73 11.85 2.32 4.51
C VAL A 73 11.26 3.44 5.35
N SER A 74 10.08 3.95 4.99
CA SER A 74 9.43 5.01 5.77
C SER A 74 9.06 4.56 7.19
N ILE A 75 8.46 3.38 7.34
CA ILE A 75 8.12 2.85 8.66
C ILE A 75 9.39 2.58 9.47
N ARG A 76 10.41 1.95 8.87
CA ARG A 76 11.71 1.72 9.54
C ARG A 76 12.38 3.02 9.96
N PHE A 77 12.29 4.07 9.14
CA PHE A 77 12.82 5.37 9.49
C PHE A 77 12.07 5.95 10.70
N LEU A 78 10.75 5.89 10.70
CA LEU A 78 9.93 6.39 11.82
C LEU A 78 10.10 5.57 13.11
N THR A 79 10.43 4.29 13.05
CA THR A 79 10.56 3.46 14.26
C THR A 79 11.99 3.35 14.76
N SER A 80 12.99 3.34 13.87
CA SER A 80 14.37 2.93 14.20
C SER A 80 15.42 4.01 13.97
N SER A 81 15.08 5.12 13.32
CA SER A 81 16.02 6.25 13.12
C SER A 81 16.12 7.13 14.36
N ALA A 82 17.33 7.60 14.67
CA ALA A 82 17.55 8.60 15.72
C ALA A 82 16.84 9.94 15.39
N PHE A 83 16.69 10.26 14.10
CA PHE A 83 16.02 11.46 13.60
C PHE A 83 14.51 11.29 13.44
N SER A 84 13.93 10.20 13.97
CA SER A 84 12.49 10.00 13.89
C SER A 84 11.76 11.10 14.67
N PRO A 85 10.75 11.76 14.07
CA PRO A 85 9.93 12.71 14.79
C PRO A 85 9.21 12.07 15.98
N LEU A 86 8.90 10.76 15.92
CA LEU A 86 8.24 10.06 17.03
C LEU A 86 9.16 9.88 18.24
N ASN A 87 10.46 9.68 17.99
CA ASN A 87 11.47 9.62 19.04
C ASN A 87 11.74 11.02 19.61
N LEU A 88 11.84 12.03 18.75
CA LEU A 88 12.04 13.43 19.15
C LEU A 88 10.87 14.00 19.98
N LEU A 89 9.64 13.59 19.67
CA LEU A 89 8.43 13.99 20.42
C LEU A 89 8.17 13.12 21.66
N GLY A 90 9.00 12.10 21.92
CA GLY A 90 8.83 11.19 23.06
C GLY A 90 7.61 10.27 22.96
N ILE A 91 7.04 10.09 21.76
CA ILE A 91 5.84 9.28 21.52
C ILE A 91 6.19 7.78 21.44
N LEU A 92 7.33 7.45 20.83
CA LEU A 92 7.80 6.08 20.65
C LEU A 92 9.32 6.01 20.88
N PRO A 93 9.82 5.12 21.75
CA PRO A 93 11.25 4.91 21.88
C PRO A 93 11.84 4.32 20.60
N GLN A 94 13.11 4.61 20.34
CA GLN A 94 13.83 4.07 19.19
C GLN A 94 13.87 2.53 19.24
N TYR A 95 13.34 1.90 18.19
CA TYR A 95 13.36 0.45 18.04
C TYR A 95 14.67 -0.01 17.37
N THR A 96 15.44 -0.84 18.06
CA THR A 96 16.81 -1.22 17.65
C THR A 96 16.88 -2.29 16.56
N ARG A 97 15.76 -2.96 16.23
CA ARG A 97 15.72 -4.11 15.30
C ARG A 97 14.89 -3.83 14.04
N PRO A 98 15.39 -2.99 13.10
CA PRO A 98 14.63 -2.57 11.93
C PRO A 98 14.25 -3.71 10.97
N ASN A 99 15.01 -4.82 10.92
CA ASN A 99 14.64 -5.94 10.05
C ASN A 99 13.44 -6.72 10.59
N SER A 100 13.26 -6.78 11.92
CA SER A 100 12.05 -7.33 12.54
C SER A 100 10.78 -6.58 12.12
N VAL A 101 10.85 -5.25 11.96
CA VAL A 101 9.74 -4.42 11.46
C VAL A 101 9.33 -4.84 10.04
N SER A 102 10.31 -4.98 9.14
CA SER A 102 10.03 -5.47 7.78
C SER A 102 9.47 -6.88 7.78
N THR A 103 10.01 -7.78 8.61
CA THR A 103 9.51 -9.15 8.74
C THR A 103 8.05 -9.18 9.18
N ALA A 104 7.68 -8.42 10.23
CA ALA A 104 6.30 -8.34 10.70
C ALA A 104 5.35 -7.82 9.62
N LEU A 105 5.75 -6.77 8.91
CA LEU A 105 4.95 -6.19 7.82
C LEU A 105 4.82 -7.14 6.61
N LEU A 106 5.86 -7.89 6.26
CA LEU A 106 5.82 -8.89 5.18
C LEU A 106 4.92 -10.06 5.55
N VAL A 107 5.07 -10.60 6.77
CA VAL A 107 4.22 -11.69 7.28
C VAL A 107 2.77 -11.23 7.38
N SER A 108 2.53 -10.01 7.85
CA SER A 108 1.20 -9.39 7.86
C SER A 108 0.61 -9.23 6.45
N SER A 109 1.42 -8.82 5.49
CA SER A 109 0.96 -8.62 4.11
C SER A 109 0.76 -9.94 3.33
N SER A 110 1.00 -11.11 3.93
CA SER A 110 0.72 -12.42 3.32
C SER A 110 -0.74 -12.61 2.90
N THR A 111 -1.67 -11.91 3.56
CA THR A 111 -3.10 -11.85 3.21
C THR A 111 -3.33 -11.33 1.80
N LYS A 112 -2.40 -10.56 1.24
CA LYS A 112 -2.43 -10.15 -0.17
C LYS A 112 -2.44 -11.32 -1.14
N LEU A 113 -2.03 -12.54 -0.74
CA LEU A 113 -2.08 -13.72 -1.61
C LEU A 113 -3.50 -14.27 -1.76
N PHE A 114 -4.43 -13.91 -0.87
CA PHE A 114 -5.81 -14.39 -0.89
C PHE A 114 -6.58 -14.17 -2.21
N PRO A 115 -6.38 -13.08 -2.99
CA PRO A 115 -7.01 -12.90 -4.29
C PRO A 115 -6.64 -13.97 -5.30
N ILE A 116 -5.54 -14.72 -5.11
CA ILE A 116 -5.24 -15.87 -5.99
C ILE A 116 -6.30 -16.96 -5.85
N LEU A 117 -6.87 -17.12 -4.64
CA LEU A 117 -8.00 -18.01 -4.40
C LEU A 117 -9.29 -17.42 -4.98
N MET A 118 -9.45 -16.08 -4.95
CA MET A 118 -10.56 -15.39 -5.60
C MET A 118 -10.52 -15.44 -7.14
N VAL A 119 -9.36 -15.72 -7.74
CA VAL A 119 -9.26 -15.97 -9.18
C VAL A 119 -9.70 -17.40 -9.53
N ILE A 120 -9.55 -18.35 -8.60
CA ILE A 120 -9.95 -19.76 -8.79
C ILE A 120 -11.45 -19.95 -8.52
N TRP A 121 -12.08 -19.07 -7.74
CA TRP A 121 -13.47 -19.20 -7.30
C TRP A 121 -14.28 -17.93 -7.63
N ASP A 122 -15.45 -18.10 -8.24
CA ASP A 122 -16.38 -17.00 -8.60
C ASP A 122 -16.97 -16.32 -7.35
N TYR A 123 -16.19 -15.45 -6.70
CA TYR A 123 -16.65 -14.53 -5.67
C TYR A 123 -16.95 -13.16 -6.27
N ASP A 124 -17.86 -12.41 -5.65
CA ASP A 124 -18.25 -11.05 -6.07
C ASP A 124 -17.00 -10.12 -6.11
N VAL A 125 -16.47 -9.97 -7.32
CA VAL A 125 -15.06 -9.62 -7.62
C VAL A 125 -14.63 -8.22 -7.12
N PRO A 126 -15.51 -7.21 -7.05
CA PRO A 126 -15.12 -5.87 -6.59
C PRO A 126 -15.19 -5.68 -5.06
N ALA A 127 -16.19 -6.23 -4.38
CA ALA A 127 -16.40 -6.00 -2.94
C ALA A 127 -15.33 -6.75 -2.11
N SER A 128 -15.02 -7.95 -2.56
CA SER A 128 -14.04 -8.85 -1.95
C SER A 128 -12.61 -8.30 -2.02
N ALA A 129 -12.22 -7.70 -3.15
CA ALA A 129 -10.94 -7.02 -3.31
C ALA A 129 -10.80 -5.77 -2.42
N ARG A 130 -11.88 -5.00 -2.23
CA ARG A 130 -11.90 -3.84 -1.31
C ARG A 130 -11.75 -4.27 0.15
N SER A 131 -12.53 -5.26 0.57
CA SER A 131 -12.47 -5.83 1.92
C SER A 131 -11.06 -6.33 2.25
N LEU A 132 -10.44 -7.07 1.33
CA LEU A 132 -9.07 -7.53 1.52
C LEU A 132 -8.07 -6.37 1.61
N GLY A 133 -8.26 -5.30 0.84
CA GLY A 133 -7.44 -4.09 0.94
C GLY A 133 -7.46 -3.51 2.35
N TRP A 134 -8.65 -3.37 2.96
CA TRP A 134 -8.79 -2.93 4.34
C TRP A 134 -8.23 -3.94 5.35
N ALA A 135 -8.40 -5.24 5.12
CA ALA A 135 -7.83 -6.28 5.96
C ALA A 135 -6.29 -6.22 6.00
N VAL A 136 -5.63 -5.94 4.88
CA VAL A 136 -4.16 -5.75 4.82
C VAL A 136 -3.74 -4.54 5.63
N VAL A 137 -4.48 -3.43 5.56
CA VAL A 137 -4.19 -2.22 6.36
C VAL A 137 -4.36 -2.51 7.85
N ALA A 138 -5.47 -3.15 8.25
CA ALA A 138 -5.73 -3.53 9.63
C ALA A 138 -4.65 -4.50 10.17
N ASN A 139 -4.25 -5.49 9.38
CA ASN A 139 -3.20 -6.44 9.78
C ASN A 139 -1.86 -5.73 9.96
N ASN A 140 -1.52 -4.78 9.09
CA ASN A 140 -0.30 -3.99 9.23
C ASN A 140 -0.32 -3.11 10.49
N VAL A 141 -1.48 -2.52 10.84
CA VAL A 141 -1.66 -1.78 12.10
C VAL A 141 -1.45 -2.70 13.31
N GLU A 142 -2.09 -3.87 13.32
CA GLU A 142 -1.97 -4.81 14.45
C GLU A 142 -0.55 -5.37 14.56
N ALA A 143 0.10 -5.68 13.44
CA ALA A 143 1.49 -6.13 13.42
C ALA A 143 2.45 -5.07 13.99
N LEU A 144 2.26 -3.79 13.65
CA LEU A 144 3.05 -2.70 14.21
C LEU A 144 2.78 -2.49 15.70
N ARG A 145 1.50 -2.57 16.10
CA ARG A 145 1.09 -2.45 17.50
C ARG A 145 1.73 -3.52 18.36
N ILE A 146 1.63 -4.79 17.95
CA ILE A 146 2.18 -5.95 18.69
C ILE A 146 3.71 -5.90 18.71
N LEU A 147 4.34 -5.60 17.57
CA LEU A 147 5.80 -5.62 17.49
C LEU A 147 6.46 -4.50 18.30
N LEU A 148 5.88 -3.30 18.27
CA LEU A 148 6.42 -2.10 18.92
C LEU A 148 5.85 -1.88 20.33
N ASP A 149 4.91 -2.72 20.76
CA ASP A 149 4.15 -2.59 22.02
C ASP A 149 3.62 -1.16 22.23
N CYS A 150 3.03 -0.59 21.18
CA CYS A 150 2.60 0.81 21.16
C CYS A 150 1.06 0.95 21.14
N GLY A 151 0.57 2.17 21.37
CA GLY A 151 -0.86 2.47 21.28
C GLY A 151 -1.40 2.38 19.84
N TYR A 152 -2.69 2.08 19.70
CA TYR A 152 -3.37 2.01 18.39
C TYR A 152 -3.21 3.29 17.56
N VAL A 153 -3.23 4.46 18.19
CA VAL A 153 -3.07 5.75 17.50
C VAL A 153 -1.71 5.82 16.81
N THR A 154 -0.63 5.46 17.52
CA THR A 154 0.73 5.45 16.98
C THR A 154 0.88 4.41 15.87
N ALA A 155 0.33 3.20 16.05
CA ALA A 155 0.35 2.16 15.03
C ALA A 155 -0.41 2.57 13.75
N CYS A 156 -1.59 3.19 13.90
CA CYS A 156 -2.35 3.76 12.78
C CYS A 156 -1.57 4.86 12.07
N PHE A 157 -0.95 5.78 12.83
CA PHE A 157 -0.13 6.84 12.24
C PHE A 157 1.04 6.27 11.42
N LEU A 158 1.76 5.28 11.95
CA LEU A 158 2.85 4.60 11.23
C LEU A 158 2.35 3.92 9.95
N ALA A 159 1.22 3.22 10.00
CA ALA A 159 0.63 2.57 8.83
C ALA A 159 0.19 3.59 7.77
N ILE A 160 -0.42 4.70 8.18
CA ILE A 160 -0.82 5.81 7.30
C ILE A 160 0.40 6.47 6.66
N ALA A 161 1.45 6.75 7.44
CA ALA A 161 2.68 7.33 6.93
C ALA A 161 3.36 6.42 5.90
N GLY A 162 3.38 5.11 6.17
CA GLY A 162 3.86 4.11 5.20
C GLY A 162 3.02 4.08 3.92
N ALA A 163 1.69 4.08 4.04
CA ALA A 163 0.78 4.09 2.90
C ALA A 163 0.90 5.38 2.07
N ALA A 164 1.05 6.54 2.73
CA ALA A 164 1.28 7.82 2.09
C ALA A 164 2.62 7.84 1.33
N SER A 165 3.70 7.34 1.95
CA SER A 165 5.01 7.17 1.31
C SER A 165 4.91 6.32 0.04
N ARG A 166 4.23 5.16 0.13
CA ARG A 166 3.97 4.28 -1.02
C ARG A 166 3.20 5.00 -2.12
N TRP A 167 2.17 5.77 -1.77
CA TRP A 167 1.37 6.52 -2.72
C TRP A 167 2.17 7.63 -3.42
N VAL A 168 2.95 8.41 -2.67
CA VAL A 168 3.82 9.47 -3.22
C VAL A 168 4.84 8.87 -4.20
N VAL A 169 5.52 7.79 -3.81
CA VAL A 169 6.50 7.14 -4.69
C VAL A 169 5.83 6.56 -5.93
N GLY A 170 4.68 5.89 -5.77
CA GLY A 170 3.89 5.39 -6.90
C GLY A 170 3.53 6.51 -7.89
N ARG A 171 3.02 7.64 -7.40
CA ARG A 171 2.74 8.82 -8.24
C ARG A 171 4.00 9.34 -8.92
N SER A 172 5.11 9.44 -8.21
CA SER A 172 6.37 9.94 -8.79
C SER A 172 6.86 9.06 -9.95
N VAL A 173 6.75 7.72 -9.82
CA VAL A 173 7.13 6.77 -10.88
C VAL A 173 6.20 6.89 -12.09
N LEU A 174 4.88 7.04 -11.87
CA LEU A 174 3.92 7.26 -12.95
C LEU A 174 4.18 8.58 -13.69
N LEU A 175 4.45 9.66 -12.95
CA LEU A 175 4.81 10.96 -13.52
C LEU A 175 6.09 10.88 -14.35
N ALA A 176 7.14 10.24 -13.82
CA ALA A 176 8.41 10.04 -14.51
C ALA A 176 8.27 9.22 -15.80
N ALA A 177 7.30 8.31 -15.85
CA ALA A 177 6.98 7.51 -17.04
C ALA A 177 6.03 8.21 -18.02
N GLY A 178 5.60 9.45 -17.75
CA GLY A 178 4.64 10.18 -18.59
C GLY A 178 3.19 9.67 -18.48
N LEU A 179 2.88 8.92 -17.42
CA LEU A 179 1.56 8.33 -17.12
C LEU A 179 0.78 9.18 -16.09
N ALA A 180 0.97 10.49 -16.11
CA ALA A 180 0.42 11.43 -15.13
C ALA A 180 -1.11 11.42 -15.01
N ASP A 181 -1.81 11.16 -16.13
CA ASP A 181 -3.27 11.14 -16.22
C ASP A 181 -3.89 9.83 -15.68
N VAL A 182 -3.04 8.88 -15.25
CA VAL A 182 -3.48 7.59 -14.74
C VAL A 182 -3.65 7.65 -13.22
N ASP A 183 -4.53 8.55 -12.78
CA ASP A 183 -4.90 8.68 -11.38
C ASP A 183 -5.59 7.40 -10.84
N SER A 184 -6.04 6.51 -11.72
CA SER A 184 -6.77 5.28 -11.39
C SER A 184 -5.91 4.03 -11.08
N ILE A 185 -4.62 4.00 -11.43
CA ILE A 185 -3.74 2.84 -11.08
C ILE A 185 -3.36 2.87 -9.60
N GLY A 186 -3.22 4.08 -9.04
CA GLY A 186 -2.78 4.31 -7.65
C GLY A 186 -3.91 4.45 -6.64
N GLU A 187 -5.15 4.68 -7.07
CA GLU A 187 -6.32 4.59 -6.20
C GLU A 187 -6.61 3.11 -5.92
N SER A 188 -5.96 2.57 -4.88
CA SER A 188 -6.49 1.39 -4.22
C SER A 188 -7.96 1.67 -3.87
N GLY A 189 -8.85 0.68 -3.98
CA GLY A 189 -10.25 0.86 -3.55
C GLY A 189 -10.36 1.44 -2.14
N VAL A 190 -9.37 1.16 -1.28
CA VAL A 190 -9.17 1.74 0.05
C VAL A 190 -9.02 3.28 0.01
N ALA A 191 -8.31 3.85 -0.95
CA ALA A 191 -8.17 5.30 -1.09
C ALA A 191 -9.49 5.96 -1.51
N ALA A 192 -10.25 5.34 -2.42
CA ALA A 192 -11.58 5.80 -2.81
C ALA A 192 -12.58 5.69 -1.64
N ASP A 193 -12.60 4.55 -0.94
CA ASP A 193 -13.41 4.33 0.26
C ASP A 193 -13.04 5.30 1.38
N GLY A 194 -11.73 5.59 1.55
CA GLY A 194 -11.23 6.56 2.52
C GLY A 194 -11.71 7.98 2.22
N LYS A 195 -11.69 8.40 0.95
CA LYS A 195 -12.27 9.70 0.53
C LYS A 195 -13.78 9.74 0.80
N ALA A 196 -14.50 8.66 0.52
CA ALA A 196 -15.94 8.57 0.77
C ALA A 196 -16.27 8.63 2.27
N LEU A 197 -15.53 7.90 3.11
CA LEU A 197 -15.66 7.96 4.57
C LEU A 197 -15.36 9.35 5.11
N TRP A 198 -14.31 10.00 4.60
CA TRP A 198 -13.96 11.36 4.99
C TRP A 198 -15.07 12.36 4.61
N ALA A 199 -15.64 12.25 3.41
CA ALA A 199 -16.76 13.08 2.98
C ALA A 199 -18.00 12.86 3.86
N LEU A 200 -18.34 11.62 4.19
CA LEU A 200 -19.43 11.29 5.12
C LEU A 200 -19.19 11.87 6.52
N LEU A 201 -17.96 11.80 7.01
CA LEU A 201 -17.60 12.34 8.33
C LEU A 201 -17.70 13.86 8.35
N MET A 202 -17.22 14.54 7.31
CA MET A 202 -17.38 16.00 7.17
C MET A 202 -18.85 16.39 7.09
N TYR A 203 -19.66 15.66 6.33
CA TYR A 203 -21.11 15.88 6.25
C TYR A 203 -21.79 15.70 7.61
N ALA A 204 -21.44 14.64 8.36
CA ALA A 204 -21.97 14.40 9.70
C ALA A 204 -21.55 15.51 10.69
N ARG A 205 -20.31 15.99 10.59
CA ARG A 205 -19.80 17.11 11.40
C ARG A 205 -20.54 18.41 11.09
N GLU A 206 -20.78 18.72 9.83
CA GLU A 206 -21.56 19.89 9.41
C GLU A 206 -23.00 19.80 9.88
N TRP A 207 -23.62 18.61 9.77
CA TRP A 207 -24.96 18.36 10.27
C TRP A 207 -25.05 18.56 11.80
N ALA A 208 -24.09 18.02 12.56
CA ALA A 208 -24.00 18.22 14.00
C ALA A 208 -23.74 19.69 14.37
N GLY A 209 -22.93 20.41 13.59
CA GLY A 209 -22.70 21.84 13.76
C GLY A 209 -23.97 22.68 13.55
N ARG A 210 -24.83 22.29 12.61
CA ARG A 210 -26.14 22.95 12.38
C ARG A 210 -27.13 22.72 13.54
N LEU A 211 -27.08 21.57 14.20
CA LEU A 211 -27.89 21.27 15.39
C LEU A 211 -27.41 22.00 16.65
N ALA A 212 -26.15 22.44 16.70
CA ALA A 212 -25.59 23.15 17.85
C ALA A 212 -25.82 24.67 17.80
N VAL A 213 -26.29 25.21 16.67
CA VAL A 213 -26.48 26.65 16.42
C VAL A 213 -27.96 27.04 16.29
N GLY A 214 -28.87 26.05 16.25
CA GLY A 214 -30.34 26.26 16.27
C GLY A 214 -30.94 25.89 17.62
#